data_AF-A0A0F5PPY7-F1
#
_entry.id   AF-A0A0F5PPY7-F1
#
_cell.length_a   1.000
_cell.length_b   1.000
_cell.length_c   1.000
_cell.angle_alpha   90.00
_cell.angle_beta   90.00
_cell.angle_gamma   90.00
#
_symmetry.space_group_name_H-M   'P 1'
#
loop_
_entity.id
_entity.type
_entity.pdbx_description
1 polymer ?
#
loop_
_entity_poly.entity_id
_entity_poly.type
_entity_poly.pdbx_seq_one_letter_code
_entity_poly.pdbx_strand_id
1 'polypeptide(L)'
;MKGMQEEISTALSKKYDVDKESLMAYAEKVIKRFENPYLQDEVTRVGREPLRKLSSEDRLIAPLKLCSEVGITPNFILYGIAAGLLFDYKEDAQAVKMREYVEQFGIKKAVNVITGLEEESDLVEEIEKRYFELKGKLI
;
A
#
# COMPACT_ATOMS: atom_id res chain seq x y z
N MET A 1 5.84 -5.56 7.13
CA MET A 1 4.60 -6.38 7.14
C MET A 1 3.87 -6.34 8.48
N LYS A 2 4.50 -6.65 9.63
CA LYS A 2 3.83 -6.64 10.95
C LYS A 2 3.10 -5.32 11.28
N GLY A 3 3.76 -4.17 11.12
CA GLY A 3 3.14 -2.86 11.42
C GLY A 3 1.88 -2.58 10.58
N MET A 4 1.88 -2.94 9.30
CA MET A 4 0.70 -2.81 8.44
C MET A 4 -0.44 -3.72 8.92
N GLN A 5 -0.14 -4.95 9.35
CA GLN A 5 -1.16 -5.87 9.88
C GLN A 5 -1.75 -5.37 11.21
N GLU A 6 -0.94 -4.73 12.05
CA GLU A 6 -1.38 -4.09 13.30
C GLU A 6 -2.36 -2.94 13.03
N GLU A 7 -2.05 -2.07 12.07
CA GLU A 7 -2.93 -0.97 11.65
C GLU A 7 -4.27 -1.50 11.15
N ILE A 8 -4.24 -2.47 10.23
CA ILE A 8 -5.44 -3.08 9.64
C ILE A 8 -6.26 -3.80 10.71
N SER A 9 -5.63 -4.59 11.58
CA SER A 9 -6.33 -5.37 12.60
C SER A 9 -7.00 -4.45 13.62
N THR A 10 -6.32 -3.37 14.00
CA THR A 10 -6.91 -2.35 14.89
C THR A 10 -8.10 -1.66 14.22
N ALA A 11 -8.01 -1.35 12.93
CA ALA A 11 -9.08 -0.68 12.20
C ALA A 11 -10.31 -1.58 12.01
N LEU A 12 -10.10 -2.85 11.66
CA LEU A 12 -11.15 -3.85 11.55
C LEU A 12 -11.85 -4.08 12.90
N SER A 13 -11.09 -4.23 13.98
CA SER A 13 -11.63 -4.40 15.32
C SER A 13 -12.51 -3.22 15.72
N LYS A 14 -12.06 -1.98 15.51
CA LYS A 14 -12.87 -0.78 15.80
C LYS A 14 -14.15 -0.69 14.97
N LYS A 15 -14.11 -1.02 13.68
CA LYS A 15 -15.27 -0.85 12.79
C LYS A 15 -16.31 -1.95 12.96
N TYR A 16 -15.88 -3.19 13.18
CA TYR A 16 -16.75 -4.36 13.11
C TYR A 16 -16.90 -5.11 14.44
N ASP A 17 -16.32 -4.58 15.53
CA ASP A 17 -16.34 -5.19 16.88
C ASP A 17 -15.81 -6.64 16.88
N VAL A 18 -14.76 -6.87 16.09
CA VAL A 18 -14.09 -8.16 15.99
C VAL A 18 -12.88 -8.20 16.92
N ASP A 19 -12.62 -9.38 17.49
CA ASP A 19 -11.51 -9.62 18.40
C ASP A 19 -10.16 -9.35 17.72
N LYS A 20 -9.40 -8.38 18.25
CA LYS A 20 -8.14 -7.93 17.66
C LYS A 20 -7.06 -9.01 17.78
N GLU A 21 -7.03 -9.72 18.91
CA GLU A 21 -6.10 -10.82 19.17
C GLU A 21 -6.26 -11.92 18.11
N SER A 22 -7.49 -12.29 17.77
CA SER A 22 -7.79 -13.25 16.70
C SER A 22 -7.31 -12.77 15.33
N LEU A 23 -7.51 -11.48 15.00
CA LEU A 23 -7.00 -10.89 13.76
C LEU A 23 -5.46 -10.92 13.70
N MET A 24 -4.80 -10.57 14.80
CA MET A 24 -3.34 -10.59 14.89
C MET A 24 -2.78 -12.01 14.83
N ALA A 25 -3.42 -12.98 15.49
CA ALA A 25 -3.04 -14.38 15.38
C ALA A 25 -3.18 -14.90 13.93
N TYR A 26 -4.19 -14.45 13.19
CA TYR A 26 -4.31 -14.74 11.76
C TYR A 26 -3.19 -14.07 10.94
N ALA A 27 -2.90 -12.79 11.19
CA ALA A 27 -1.82 -12.07 10.52
C ALA A 27 -0.45 -12.74 10.74
N GLU A 28 -0.17 -13.23 11.94
CA GLU A 28 1.05 -13.98 12.23
C GLU A 28 1.16 -15.27 11.42
N LYS A 29 0.05 -16.01 11.26
CA LYS A 29 0.02 -17.20 10.39
C LYS A 29 0.34 -16.83 8.94
N VAL A 30 -0.19 -15.71 8.45
CA VAL A 30 0.08 -15.21 7.09
C VAL A 30 1.55 -14.81 6.93
N ILE A 31 2.13 -14.11 7.90
CA ILE A 31 3.55 -13.73 7.86
C ILE A 31 4.45 -14.96 7.82
N LYS A 32 4.18 -15.98 8.66
CA LYS A 32 4.91 -17.25 8.63
C LYS A 32 4.81 -17.97 7.28
N ARG A 33 3.70 -17.83 6.55
CA ARG A 33 3.58 -18.39 5.19
C ARG A 33 4.52 -17.70 4.20
N PHE A 34 4.72 -16.40 4.32
CA PHE A 34 5.67 -15.66 3.48
C PHE A 34 7.13 -15.95 3.84
N GLU A 35 7.41 -16.40 5.07
CA GLU A 35 8.74 -16.83 5.51
C GLU A 35 9.09 -18.28 5.08
N ASN A 36 8.15 -18.98 4.44
CA ASN A 36 8.38 -20.37 4.02
C ASN A 36 9.46 -20.44 2.92
N PRO A 37 10.62 -21.08 3.16
CA PRO A 37 11.73 -21.13 2.20
C PRO A 37 11.40 -21.94 0.94
N TYR A 38 10.35 -22.78 0.98
CA TYR A 38 9.88 -23.54 -0.18
C TYR A 38 8.94 -22.74 -1.08
N LEU A 39 8.45 -21.58 -0.64
CA LEU A 39 7.65 -20.66 -1.44
C LEU A 39 8.56 -19.55 -2.00
N GLN A 40 9.29 -19.88 -3.06
CA GLN A 40 10.10 -18.91 -3.79
C GLN A 40 9.22 -18.13 -4.75
N ASP A 41 8.67 -17.04 -4.24
CA ASP A 41 7.79 -16.16 -4.99
C ASP A 41 8.50 -14.86 -5.35
N GLU A 42 8.73 -14.65 -6.65
CA GLU A 42 9.44 -13.48 -7.14
C GLU A 42 8.67 -12.19 -6.84
N VAL A 43 9.39 -11.17 -6.37
CA VAL A 43 8.81 -9.86 -6.05
C VAL A 43 8.14 -9.23 -7.28
N THR A 44 8.71 -9.44 -8.48
CA THR A 44 8.11 -8.99 -9.74
C THR A 44 6.76 -9.65 -10.01
N ARG A 45 6.62 -10.95 -9.70
CA ARG A 45 5.35 -11.69 -9.82
C ARG A 45 4.33 -11.23 -8.78
N VAL A 46 4.75 -11.07 -7.53
CA VAL A 46 3.86 -10.60 -6.44
C VAL A 46 3.48 -9.14 -6.62
N GLY A 47 4.36 -8.33 -7.23
CA GLY A 47 4.19 -6.89 -7.46
C GLY A 47 3.35 -6.53 -8.68
N ARG A 48 3.31 -7.39 -9.72
CA ARG A 48 2.62 -7.15 -11.01
C ARG A 48 1.22 -6.54 -10.91
N GLU A 49 0.81 -5.75 -11.90
CA GLU A 49 -0.46 -5.00 -11.91
C GLU A 49 -0.58 -3.99 -10.74
N PRO A 50 0.40 -3.07 -10.58
CA PRO A 50 0.37 -2.10 -9.48
C PRO A 50 -0.85 -1.18 -9.53
N LEU A 51 -1.32 -0.78 -10.72
CA LEU A 51 -2.50 0.09 -10.85
C LEU A 51 -3.75 -0.57 -10.25
N ARG A 52 -3.95 -1.88 -10.48
CA ARG A 52 -5.06 -2.62 -9.86
C ARG A 52 -4.92 -2.66 -8.34
N LYS A 53 -3.72 -2.95 -7.82
CA LYS A 53 -3.49 -3.07 -6.36
C LYS A 53 -3.58 -1.74 -5.60
N LEU A 54 -3.29 -0.65 -6.30
CA LEU A 54 -3.42 0.71 -5.81
C LEU A 54 -4.80 1.31 -6.10
N SER A 55 -5.72 0.56 -6.72
CA SER A 55 -7.08 1.05 -6.95
C SER A 55 -7.85 1.21 -5.64
N SER A 56 -8.89 2.05 -5.68
CA SER A 56 -9.59 2.58 -4.50
C SER A 56 -10.16 1.52 -3.54
N GLU A 57 -10.53 0.35 -4.07
CA GLU A 57 -11.17 -0.75 -3.33
C GLU A 57 -10.28 -1.99 -3.16
N ASP A 58 -9.03 -1.97 -3.66
CA ASP A 58 -8.10 -3.11 -3.51
C ASP A 58 -7.27 -2.97 -2.21
N ARG A 59 -6.37 -3.93 -2.02
CA ARG A 59 -5.67 -4.31 -0.78
C ARG A 59 -4.83 -3.23 -0.08
N LEU A 60 -4.67 -2.04 -0.66
CA LEU A 60 -3.91 -0.94 -0.05
C LEU A 60 -4.80 0.26 0.27
N ILE A 61 -5.62 0.70 -0.67
CA ILE A 61 -6.44 1.90 -0.48
C ILE A 61 -7.68 1.63 0.36
N ALA A 62 -8.32 0.47 0.23
CA ALA A 62 -9.46 0.13 1.08
C ALA A 62 -9.06 0.08 2.58
N PRO A 63 -7.94 -0.57 2.97
CA PRO A 63 -7.47 -0.51 4.36
C PRO A 63 -7.02 0.89 4.80
N LEU A 64 -6.45 1.70 3.90
CA LEU A 64 -6.11 3.10 4.19
C LEU A 64 -7.35 3.90 4.58
N LYS A 65 -8.40 3.85 3.74
CA LYS A 65 -9.69 4.51 3.97
C LYS A 65 -10.32 4.04 5.28
N LEU A 66 -10.28 2.73 5.52
CA LEU A 66 -10.79 2.13 6.77
C LEU A 66 -10.09 2.71 8.01
N CYS A 67 -8.75 2.80 7.98
CA CYS A 67 -8.01 3.39 9.10
C CYS A 67 -8.40 4.86 9.32
N SER A 68 -8.53 5.64 8.24
CA SER A 68 -8.96 7.03 8.30
C SER A 68 -10.36 7.18 8.90
N GLU A 69 -11.31 6.34 8.49
CA GLU A 69 -12.69 6.34 8.99
C GLU A 69 -12.79 6.12 10.50
N VAL A 70 -11.91 5.29 11.08
CA VAL A 70 -11.88 4.98 12.51
C VAL A 70 -10.82 5.77 13.30
N GLY A 71 -10.26 6.83 12.71
CA GLY A 71 -9.33 7.75 13.34
C GLY A 71 -7.96 7.12 13.70
N ILE A 72 -7.47 6.19 12.87
CA ILE A 72 -6.14 5.58 12.99
C ILE A 72 -5.23 6.17 11.92
N THR A 73 -4.04 6.62 12.31
CA THR A 73 -2.99 7.05 11.38
C THR A 73 -2.29 5.83 10.77
N PRO A 74 -2.39 5.59 9.45
CA PRO A 74 -1.95 4.36 8.80
C PRO A 74 -0.52 4.47 8.21
N ASN A 75 0.47 4.69 9.07
CA ASN A 75 1.87 4.92 8.68
C ASN A 75 2.47 3.84 7.79
N PHE A 76 2.28 2.56 8.11
CA PHE A 76 2.88 1.46 7.36
C PHE A 76 2.16 1.20 6.03
N ILE A 77 0.84 1.37 5.99
CA ILE A 77 0.07 1.33 4.73
C ILE A 77 0.56 2.43 3.78
N LEU A 78 0.76 3.66 4.28
CA LEU A 78 1.25 4.78 3.48
C LEU A 78 2.65 4.48 2.87
N TYR A 79 3.56 3.85 3.62
CA TYR A 79 4.83 3.36 3.05
C TYR A 79 4.64 2.26 2.00
N GLY A 80 3.68 1.35 2.20
CA GLY A 80 3.35 0.32 1.22
C GLY A 80 2.84 0.89 -0.10
N ILE A 81 2.00 1.93 -0.03
CA ILE A 81 1.51 2.67 -1.21
C ILE A 81 2.66 3.38 -1.91
N ALA A 82 3.49 4.12 -1.15
CA ALA A 82 4.66 4.81 -1.70
C ALA A 82 5.64 3.84 -2.40
N ALA A 83 5.92 2.69 -1.79
CA ALA A 83 6.72 1.63 -2.40
C ALA A 83 6.06 1.05 -3.66
N GLY A 84 4.73 0.88 -3.64
CA GLY A 84 3.96 0.48 -4.82
C GLY A 84 4.09 1.46 -5.99
N LEU A 85 4.10 2.76 -5.73
CA LEU A 85 4.29 3.83 -6.73
C LEU A 85 5.74 3.90 -7.26
N LEU A 86 6.69 3.34 -6.52
CA LEU A 86 8.08 3.17 -6.93
C LEU A 86 8.34 1.83 -7.63
N PHE A 87 7.35 0.95 -7.72
CA PHE A 87 7.51 -0.34 -8.39
C PHE A 87 7.83 -0.13 -9.87
N ASP A 88 9.01 -0.59 -10.28
CA ASP A 88 9.54 -0.48 -11.64
C ASP A 88 9.84 -1.88 -12.16
N TYR A 89 9.02 -2.31 -13.12
CA TYR A 89 9.19 -3.59 -13.79
C TYR A 89 8.74 -3.47 -15.25
N LYS A 90 9.71 -3.47 -16.17
CA LYS A 90 9.50 -3.15 -17.59
C LYS A 90 8.62 -4.16 -18.33
N GLU A 91 8.52 -5.39 -17.84
CA GLU A 91 7.68 -6.43 -18.44
C GLU A 91 6.21 -6.35 -17.98
N ASP A 92 5.89 -5.44 -17.04
CA ASP A 92 4.53 -5.15 -16.61
C ASP A 92 4.07 -3.80 -17.17
N ALA A 93 3.15 -3.87 -18.14
CA ALA A 93 2.57 -2.70 -18.78
C ALA A 93 1.89 -1.72 -17.79
N GLN A 94 1.33 -2.21 -16.67
CA GLN A 94 0.77 -1.33 -15.66
C GLN A 94 1.85 -0.60 -14.86
N ALA A 95 2.97 -1.26 -14.58
CA ALA A 95 4.11 -0.63 -13.91
C ALA A 95 4.72 0.46 -14.81
N VAL A 96 4.97 0.15 -16.09
CA VAL A 96 5.47 1.13 -17.06
C VAL A 96 4.55 2.34 -17.14
N LYS A 97 3.24 2.13 -17.36
CA LYS A 97 2.24 3.20 -17.43
C LYS A 97 2.21 4.05 -16.16
N MET A 98 2.31 3.41 -14.99
CA MET A 98 2.35 4.12 -13.71
C MET A 98 3.57 5.04 -13.61
N ARG A 99 4.76 4.54 -13.97
CA ARG A 99 6.01 5.30 -13.93
C ARG A 99 5.98 6.48 -14.90
N GLU A 100 5.55 6.26 -16.13
CA GLU A 100 5.38 7.31 -17.15
C GLU A 100 4.42 8.40 -16.65
N TYR A 101 3.29 8.01 -16.04
CA TYR A 101 2.33 8.98 -15.53
C TYR A 101 2.89 9.81 -14.38
N VAL A 102 3.62 9.18 -13.44
CA VAL A 102 4.28 9.88 -12.33
C VAL A 102 5.34 10.86 -12.85
N GLU A 103 6.10 10.48 -13.88
CA GLU A 103 7.13 11.34 -14.48
C GLU A 103 6.53 12.53 -15.25
N GLN A 104 5.43 12.29 -15.97
CA GLN A 104 4.77 13.31 -16.79
C GLN A 104 3.94 14.31 -15.97
N PHE A 105 3.24 13.84 -14.94
CA PHE A 105 2.22 14.63 -14.24
C PHE A 105 2.52 14.88 -12.76
N GLY A 106 3.55 14.25 -12.21
CA GLY A 106 3.88 14.32 -10.80
C GLY A 106 3.13 13.30 -9.94
N ILE A 107 3.64 13.10 -8.72
CA ILE A 107 3.18 12.03 -7.84
C ILE A 107 1.78 12.28 -7.26
N LYS A 108 1.44 13.51 -6.85
CA LYS A 108 0.11 13.84 -6.31
C LYS A 108 -1.00 13.50 -7.31
N LYS A 109 -0.86 13.97 -8.54
CA LYS A 109 -1.81 13.71 -9.63
C LYS A 109 -1.90 12.22 -10.00
N ALA A 110 -0.77 11.52 -9.99
CA ALA A 110 -0.76 10.06 -10.18
C ALA A 110 -1.55 9.34 -9.08
N VAL A 111 -1.34 9.71 -7.81
CA VAL A 111 -2.08 9.14 -6.68
C VAL A 111 -3.57 9.39 -6.85
N ASN A 112 -4.00 10.61 -7.19
CA ASN A 112 -5.41 10.91 -7.41
C ASN A 112 -6.04 9.99 -8.49
N VAL A 113 -5.41 9.91 -9.66
CA VAL A 113 -5.95 9.12 -10.78
C VAL A 113 -5.96 7.62 -10.52
N ILE A 114 -4.95 7.10 -9.83
CA ILE A 114 -4.81 5.66 -9.59
C ILE A 114 -5.68 5.20 -8.43
N THR A 115 -5.71 5.99 -7.35
CA THR A 115 -6.29 5.58 -6.06
C THR A 115 -7.67 6.17 -5.82
N GLY A 116 -8.04 7.25 -6.51
CA GLY A 116 -9.25 8.03 -6.27
C GLY A 116 -9.19 8.91 -5.02
N LEU A 117 -8.04 9.08 -4.39
CA LEU A 117 -7.86 10.02 -3.27
C LEU A 117 -7.81 11.46 -3.79
N GLU A 118 -8.41 12.40 -3.05
CA GLU A 118 -8.36 13.83 -3.38
C GLU A 118 -6.91 14.34 -3.39
N GLU A 119 -6.52 15.02 -4.47
CA GLU A 119 -5.12 15.42 -4.75
C GLU A 119 -4.52 16.28 -3.64
N GLU A 120 -5.32 17.14 -3.02
CA GLU A 120 -4.93 18.06 -1.95
C GLU A 120 -5.30 17.56 -0.55
N SER A 121 -5.54 16.25 -0.39
CA SER A 121 -5.78 15.67 0.93
C SER A 121 -4.48 15.43 1.69
N ASP A 122 -4.54 15.54 3.03
CA ASP A 122 -3.42 15.21 3.93
C ASP A 122 -2.85 13.81 3.65
N LEU A 123 -3.70 12.86 3.25
CA LEU A 123 -3.27 11.51 2.89
C LEU A 123 -2.34 11.51 1.66
N VAL A 124 -2.66 12.30 0.63
CA VAL A 124 -1.84 12.39 -0.58
C VAL A 124 -0.53 13.11 -0.28
N GLU A 125 -0.53 14.14 0.55
CA GLU A 125 0.71 14.79 1.01
C GLU A 125 1.63 13.81 1.76
N GLU A 126 1.04 13.00 2.64
CA GLU A 126 1.76 12.00 3.41
C GLU A 126 2.28 10.83 2.53
N ILE A 127 1.56 10.47 1.47
CA ILE A 127 2.06 9.52 0.44
C ILE A 127 3.22 10.13 -0.33
N GLU A 128 3.10 11.37 -0.79
CA GLU A 128 4.15 12.09 -1.53
C GLU A 128 5.44 12.18 -0.72
N LYS A 129 5.34 12.58 0.55
CA LYS A 129 6.47 12.66 1.47
C LYS A 129 7.21 11.32 1.58
N ARG A 130 6.47 10.22 1.82
CA ARG A 130 7.06 8.87 1.91
C ARG A 130 7.62 8.39 0.58
N TYR A 131 6.98 8.75 -0.53
CA TYR A 131 7.48 8.45 -1.88
C TYR A 131 8.86 9.06 -2.10
N PHE A 132 9.04 10.35 -1.81
CA PHE A 132 10.34 11.00 -1.95
C PHE A 132 11.37 10.51 -0.94
N GLU A 133 10.97 10.21 0.29
CA GLU A 133 11.85 9.60 1.28
C GLU A 133 12.40 8.24 0.80
N LEU A 134 11.54 7.39 0.24
CA LEU A 134 11.94 6.09 -0.30
C LEU A 134 12.76 6.25 -1.58
N LYS A 135 12.36 7.15 -2.50
CA LYS A 135 13.09 7.41 -3.74
C LYS A 135 14.52 7.86 -3.48
N GLY A 136 14.73 8.71 -2.47
CA GLY A 136 16.07 9.18 -2.09
C GLY A 136 16.98 8.09 -1.49
N LYS A 137 16.43 6.95 -1.06
CA LYS A 137 17.20 5.79 -0.55
C LYS A 137 17.54 4.76 -1.64
N LEU A 138 16.93 4.88 -2.82
CA LEU A 138 17.15 3.99 -3.96
C LEU A 138 18.32 4.45 -4.87
N ILE A 139 18.87 5.64 -4.60
CA ILE A 139 19.96 6.29 -5.33
C ILE A 139 21.19 6.30 -4.42
#